data_AF-A0A9R0SG37-F1
#
_entry.id   AF-A0A9R0SG37-F1
#
_cell.length_a   1.000
_cell.length_b   1.000
_cell.length_c   1.000
_cell.angle_alpha   90.00
_cell.angle_beta   90.00
_cell.angle_gamma   90.00
#
_symmetry.space_group_name_H-M   'P 1'
#
loop_
_entity.id
_entity.type
_entity.pdbx_description
1 polymer ?
#
loop_
_entity_poly.entity_id
_entity_poly.type
_entity_poly.pdbx_seq_one_letter_code
_entity_poly.pdbx_strand_id
1 'polypeptide(L)'
;MPVLLFDVMDTVVRDPFYHHIPSFFQMSMKELLESKHPTSWSEFEMGLINEGQLAEKFFNDGRSFDLEGLKACMVRAYEYVDGVEDILCSLKQNNYEVHAFTNYPVW
;
A
#
# COMPACT_ATOMS: atom_id res chain seq x y z
N MET A 1 27.05 10.72 -10.32
CA MET A 1 26.05 9.78 -10.86
C MET A 1 24.67 10.34 -10.54
N PRO A 2 23.63 10.02 -11.32
CA PRO A 2 22.28 10.48 -11.02
C PRO A 2 21.78 9.89 -9.69
N VAL A 3 20.88 10.61 -9.03
CA VAL A 3 20.07 10.10 -7.93
C VAL A 3 18.83 9.44 -8.52
N LEU A 4 18.49 8.25 -8.04
CA LEU A 4 17.31 7.50 -8.48
C LEU A 4 16.24 7.53 -7.38
N LEU A 5 15.03 7.95 -7.74
CA LEU A 5 13.85 7.89 -6.88
C LEU A 5 12.95 6.78 -7.40
N PHE A 6 12.66 5.80 -6.56
CA PHE A 6 11.82 4.65 -6.90
C PHE A 6 10.45 4.80 -6.24
N ASP A 7 9.39 4.68 -7.03
CA ASP A 7 8.12 4.23 -6.48
C ASP A 7 8.29 2.84 -5.85
N VAL A 8 7.42 2.50 -4.90
CA VAL A 8 7.51 1.25 -4.13
C VAL A 8 6.46 0.26 -4.59
N MET A 9 5.18 0.63 -4.57
CA MET A 9 4.09 -0.29 -4.89
C MET A 9 4.03 -0.55 -6.40
N ASP A 10 3.89 -1.81 -6.79
CA ASP A 10 3.98 -2.33 -8.16
C ASP A 10 5.27 -1.98 -8.94
N THR A 11 6.27 -1.42 -8.27
CA THR A 11 7.61 -1.14 -8.81
C THR A 11 8.68 -1.98 -8.12
N VAL A 12 8.73 -1.93 -6.79
CA VAL A 12 9.64 -2.73 -5.95
C VAL A 12 8.88 -3.87 -5.27
N VAL A 13 7.71 -3.59 -4.73
CA VAL A 13 6.88 -4.56 -4.01
C VAL A 13 5.51 -4.61 -4.66
N ARG A 14 4.94 -5.80 -4.84
CA ARG A 14 3.58 -5.96 -5.39
C ARG A 14 2.54 -5.28 -4.48
N ASP A 15 1.61 -4.54 -5.06
CA ASP A 15 0.54 -3.89 -4.31
C ASP A 15 -0.52 -4.92 -3.85
N PRO A 16 -0.75 -5.10 -2.54
CA PRO A 16 -1.79 -6.01 -2.05
C PRO A 16 -3.22 -5.54 -2.34
N PHE A 17 -3.42 -4.29 -2.76
CA PHE A 17 -4.73 -3.67 -2.95
C PHE A 17 -5.65 -4.45 -3.90
N TYR A 18 -5.14 -4.96 -5.02
CA TYR A 18 -6.00 -5.54 -6.06
C TYR A 18 -6.52 -6.94 -5.75
N HIS A 19 -5.80 -7.70 -4.93
CA HIS A 19 -6.11 -9.12 -4.68
C HIS A 19 -6.33 -9.43 -3.19
N HIS A 20 -5.45 -8.95 -2.32
CA HIS A 20 -5.47 -9.34 -0.91
C HIS A 20 -6.54 -8.58 -0.13
N ILE A 21 -6.71 -7.27 -0.40
CA ILE A 21 -7.71 -6.46 0.32
C ILE A 21 -9.16 -6.89 0.00
N PRO A 22 -9.57 -7.09 -1.28
CA PRO A 22 -10.89 -7.62 -1.60
C PRO A 22 -11.14 -8.99 -0.95
N SER A 23 -10.13 -9.87 -0.99
CA SER A 23 -10.20 -11.19 -0.35
C SER A 23 -10.39 -11.10 1.16
N PHE A 24 -9.69 -10.17 1.83
CA PHE A 24 -9.85 -9.91 3.27
C PHE A 24 -11.29 -9.52 3.62
N PHE A 25 -11.90 -8.65 2.82
CA PHE A 25 -13.28 -8.21 3.02
C PHE A 25 -14.33 -9.17 2.46
N GLN A 26 -13.92 -10.26 1.80
CA GLN A 26 -14.81 -11.19 1.09
C GLN A 26 -15.71 -10.47 0.06
N MET A 27 -15.12 -9.51 -0.64
CA MET A 27 -15.77 -8.69 -1.67
C MET A 27 -15.05 -8.84 -2.99
N SER A 28 -15.77 -8.67 -4.10
CA SER A 28 -15.14 -8.35 -5.37
C SER A 28 -14.48 -6.96 -5.31
N MET A 29 -13.52 -6.70 -6.18
CA MET A 29 -12.92 -5.36 -6.29
C MET A 29 -13.96 -4.26 -6.53
N LYS A 30 -15.00 -4.58 -7.32
CA LYS A 30 -16.08 -3.64 -7.62
C LYS A 30 -16.87 -3.29 -6.35
N GLU A 31 -17.30 -4.29 -5.59
CA GLU A 31 -18.04 -4.08 -4.32
C GLU A 31 -17.20 -3.34 -3.29
N LEU A 32 -15.90 -3.63 -3.22
CA LEU A 32 -14.97 -2.91 -2.36
C LEU A 32 -14.90 -1.43 -2.74
N LEU A 33 -14.70 -1.11 -4.03
CA LEU A 33 -14.64 0.28 -4.50
C LEU A 33 -15.95 1.04 -4.29
N GLU A 34 -17.11 0.39 -4.50
CA GLU A 34 -18.42 1.00 -4.28
C GLU A 34 -18.71 1.26 -2.79
N SER A 35 -18.21 0.41 -1.90
CA SER A 35 -18.41 0.54 -0.46
C SER A 35 -17.35 1.39 0.24
N LYS A 36 -16.14 1.51 -0.32
CA LYS A 36 -15.02 2.29 0.25
C LYS A 36 -15.28 3.79 0.18
N HIS A 37 -14.92 4.50 1.23
CA HIS A 37 -14.96 5.96 1.24
C HIS A 37 -14.01 6.55 0.19
N PRO A 38 -14.49 7.49 -0.65
CA PRO A 38 -13.77 7.94 -1.85
C PRO A 38 -12.41 8.59 -1.55
N THR A 39 -12.23 9.18 -0.37
CA THR A 39 -11.01 9.91 0.00
C THR A 39 -10.30 9.41 1.26
N SER A 40 -10.82 8.41 1.97
CA SER A 40 -10.26 8.04 3.28
C SER A 40 -8.83 7.53 3.18
N TRP A 41 -8.52 6.79 2.12
CA TRP A 41 -7.16 6.28 1.88
C TRP A 41 -6.19 7.39 1.50
N SER A 42 -6.56 8.27 0.56
CA SER A 42 -5.67 9.36 0.13
C SER A 42 -5.44 10.38 1.25
N GLU A 43 -6.45 10.66 2.07
CA GLU A 43 -6.27 11.46 3.30
C GLU A 43 -5.28 10.81 4.27
N PHE A 44 -5.29 9.48 4.36
CA PHE A 44 -4.35 8.74 5.20
C PHE A 44 -2.93 8.76 4.63
N GLU A 45 -2.76 8.55 3.32
CA GLU A 45 -1.48 8.69 2.61
C GLU A 45 -0.86 10.09 2.80
N MET A 46 -1.69 11.12 2.84
CA MET A 46 -1.26 12.51 3.08
C MET A 46 -1.03 12.85 4.57
N GLY A 47 -1.26 11.90 5.49
CA GLY A 47 -1.16 12.13 6.93
C GLY A 47 -2.21 13.10 7.49
N LEU A 48 -3.32 13.31 6.78
CA LEU A 48 -4.42 14.18 7.21
C LEU A 48 -5.33 13.51 8.24
N ILE A 49 -5.39 12.18 8.21
CA ILE A 49 -6.10 11.36 9.19
C ILE A 49 -5.14 10.32 9.79
N ASN A 50 -5.40 9.89 11.02
CA ASN A 50 -4.66 8.80 11.66
C ASN A 50 -5.38 7.45 11.46
N GLU A 51 -4.77 6.36 11.96
CA GLU A 51 -5.31 5.01 11.86
C GLU A 51 -6.72 4.84 12.46
N GLY A 52 -6.99 5.48 13.60
CA GLY A 52 -8.33 5.43 14.23
C GLY A 52 -9.39 6.12 13.37
N GLN A 53 -9.05 7.28 12.80
CA GLN A 53 -9.93 7.99 11.88
C GLN A 53 -10.12 7.24 10.55
N LEU A 54 -9.08 6.56 10.06
CA LEU A 54 -9.21 5.65 8.92
C LEU A 54 -10.18 4.52 9.24
N ALA A 55 -10.09 3.91 10.43
CA ALA A 55 -10.96 2.82 10.85
C ALA A 55 -12.45 3.24 10.84
N GLU A 56 -12.74 4.46 11.28
CA GLU A 56 -14.10 5.03 11.29
C GLU A 56 -14.58 5.42 9.88
N LYS A 57 -13.68 5.89 9.01
CA LYS A 57 -14.01 6.47 7.70
C LYS A 57 -13.77 5.52 6.53
N PHE A 58 -13.29 4.29 6.73
CA PHE A 58 -12.87 3.44 5.62
C PHE A 58 -14.02 3.12 4.64
N PHE A 59 -15.21 2.83 5.16
CA PHE A 59 -16.41 2.55 4.37
C PHE A 59 -17.38 3.75 4.35
N ASN A 60 -18.08 3.92 3.23
CA ASN A 60 -19.08 4.97 3.02
C ASN A 60 -20.24 4.93 4.01
N ASP A 61 -20.57 3.74 4.52
CA ASP A 61 -21.65 3.52 5.50
C ASP A 61 -21.17 3.59 6.95
N GLY A 62 -19.88 3.84 7.20
CA GLY A 62 -19.29 3.96 8.53
C GLY A 62 -19.23 2.64 9.31
N ARG A 63 -19.41 1.48 8.66
CA ARG A 63 -19.29 0.19 9.35
C ARG A 63 -17.86 -0.05 9.84
N SER A 64 -17.74 -0.62 11.04
CA SER A 64 -16.45 -1.04 11.59
C SER A 64 -15.86 -2.24 10.83
N PHE A 65 -14.55 -2.36 10.84
CA PHE A 65 -13.83 -3.53 10.35
C PHE A 65 -12.59 -3.81 11.20
N ASP A 66 -11.97 -4.97 10.98
CA ASP A 66 -10.74 -5.37 11.65
C ASP A 66 -9.52 -4.68 11.00
N LEU A 67 -9.15 -3.49 11.50
CA LEU A 67 -8.00 -2.74 11.00
C LEU A 67 -6.68 -3.49 11.23
N GLU A 68 -6.48 -4.09 12.40
CA GLU A 68 -5.26 -4.86 12.69
C GLU A 68 -5.16 -6.10 11.79
N GLY A 69 -6.28 -6.77 11.53
CA GLY A 69 -6.35 -7.85 10.56
C GLY A 69 -6.00 -7.39 9.13
N LEU A 70 -6.47 -6.22 8.71
CA LEU A 70 -6.14 -5.63 7.41
C LEU A 70 -4.63 -5.32 7.31
N LYS A 71 -4.05 -4.68 8.33
CA LYS A 71 -2.60 -4.39 8.41
C LYS A 71 -1.80 -5.67 8.28
N ALA A 72 -2.15 -6.69 9.08
CA ALA A 72 -1.47 -7.97 9.05
C ALA A 72 -1.65 -8.69 7.70
N CYS A 73 -2.81 -8.52 7.04
CA CYS A 73 -3.05 -9.03 5.68
C CYS A 73 -2.13 -8.36 4.65
N MET A 74 -1.97 -7.04 4.69
CA MET A 74 -1.09 -6.31 3.77
C MET A 74 0.38 -6.66 4.00
N VAL A 75 0.84 -6.69 5.25
CA VAL A 75 2.23 -7.03 5.58
C VAL A 75 2.63 -8.43 5.10
N ARG A 76 1.71 -9.41 5.23
CA ARG A 76 1.95 -10.78 4.74
C ARG A 76 1.92 -10.90 3.21
N ALA A 77 1.33 -9.93 2.53
CA ALA A 77 1.16 -9.94 1.08
C ALA A 77 2.29 -9.23 0.34
N TYR A 78 3.16 -8.50 1.03
CA TYR A 78 4.31 -7.87 0.40
C TYR A 78 5.26 -8.93 -0.16
N GLU A 79 5.51 -8.81 -1.45
CA GLU A 79 6.43 -9.64 -2.21
C GLU A 79 7.17 -8.75 -3.20
N TYR A 80 8.46 -9.01 -3.40
CA TYR A 80 9.21 -8.30 -4.43
C TYR A 80 8.62 -8.55 -5.82
N VAL A 81 8.65 -7.53 -6.67
CA VAL A 81 8.40 -7.72 -8.10
C VAL A 81 9.55 -8.55 -8.68
N ASP A 82 9.22 -9.56 -9.48
CA ASP A 82 10.18 -10.53 -10.01
C ASP A 82 11.40 -9.84 -10.65
N GLY A 83 12.60 -10.17 -10.14
CA GLY A 83 13.88 -9.64 -10.64
C GLY A 83 14.26 -8.24 -10.14
N VAL A 84 13.41 -7.54 -9.37
CA VAL A 84 13.74 -6.20 -8.86
C VAL A 84 14.87 -6.24 -7.82
N GLU A 85 14.98 -7.32 -7.04
CA GLU A 85 16.05 -7.49 -6.06
C GLU A 85 17.44 -7.46 -6.71
N ASP A 86 17.59 -8.12 -7.86
CA ASP A 86 18.85 -8.15 -8.61
C ASP A 86 19.20 -6.76 -9.15
N ILE A 87 18.19 -6.01 -9.61
CA ILE A 87 18.35 -4.62 -10.09
C ILE A 87 18.82 -3.73 -8.93
N LEU A 88 18.15 -3.79 -7.78
CA LEU A 88 18.52 -3.00 -6.60
C LEU A 88 19.93 -3.34 -6.11
N CYS A 89 20.30 -4.63 -6.10
CA CYS A 89 21.65 -5.08 -5.78
C CYS A 89 22.68 -4.51 -6.75
N SER A 90 22.42 -4.57 -8.06
CA SER A 90 23.31 -4.05 -9.10
C SER A 90 23.50 -2.53 -8.98
N LEU A 91 22.41 -1.77 -8.76
CA LEU A 91 22.48 -0.32 -8.56
C LEU A 91 23.36 0.04 -7.36
N LYS A 92 23.20 -0.68 -6.25
CA LYS A 92 24.01 -0.49 -5.04
C LYS A 92 25.49 -0.82 -5.28
N GLN A 93 25.79 -1.93 -5.96
CA GLN A 93 27.16 -2.33 -6.31
C GLN A 93 27.85 -1.32 -7.23
N ASN A 94 27.07 -0.61 -8.06
CA ASN A 94 27.55 0.47 -8.92
C ASN A 94 27.48 1.85 -8.26
N ASN A 95 27.32 1.92 -6.92
CA ASN A 95 27.33 3.14 -6.10
C ASN A 95 26.21 4.16 -6.42
N TYR A 96 25.12 3.76 -7.09
CA TYR A 96 23.99 4.66 -7.30
C TYR A 96 23.35 5.04 -5.96
N GLU A 97 23.01 6.32 -5.83
CA GLU A 97 22.18 6.81 -4.74
C GLU A 97 20.71 6.51 -5.08
N VAL A 98 20.07 5.67 -4.27
CA VAL A 98 18.71 5.16 -4.50
C VAL A 98 17.85 5.48 -3.29
N HIS A 99 16.71 6.13 -3.51
CA HIS A 99 15.72 6.46 -2.48
C HIS A 99 14.35 5.93 -2.86
N ALA A 100 13.58 5.51 -1.85
CA ALA A 100 12.16 5.26 -2.00
C ALA A 100 11.39 6.58 -2.01
N PHE A 101 10.41 6.70 -2.90
CA PHE A 101 9.53 7.85 -3.03
C PHE A 101 8.11 7.35 -3.32
N THR A 102 7.34 7.16 -2.25
CA THR A 102 6.05 6.47 -2.28
C THR A 102 4.97 7.26 -1.56
N ASN A 103 3.71 7.03 -1.96
CA ASN A 103 2.53 7.52 -1.25
C ASN A 103 2.10 6.59 -0.11
N TYR A 104 2.76 5.45 0.08
CA TYR A 104 2.34 4.45 1.06
C TYR A 104 2.32 5.04 2.48
N PRO A 105 1.21 4.89 3.23
CA PRO A 105 1.05 5.55 4.53
C PRO A 105 1.93 4.90 5.60
N VAL A 106 2.20 5.65 6.66
CA VAL A 106 2.85 5.14 7.87
C VAL A 106 1.77 4.67 8.85
N TRP A 107 1.88 3.42 9.31
CA TRP A 107 1.02 2.76 10.29
C TRP A 107 1.77 1.67 11.07
#